data_AF-A0A1F8M9P0-F1
#
_entry.id   AF-A0A1F8M9P0-F1
#
_cell.length_a   1.000
_cell.length_b   1.000
_cell.length_c   1.000
_cell.angle_alpha   90.00
_cell.angle_beta   90.00
_cell.angle_gamma   90.00
#
_symmetry.space_group_name_H-M   'P 1'
#
loop_
_entity.id
_entity.type
_entity.pdbx_description
1 polymer ?
#
loop_
_entity_poly.entity_id
_entity_poly.type
_entity_poly.pdbx_seq_one_letter_code
_entity_poly.pdbx_strand_id
1 'polypeptide(L)' 'MSKNIIKQRVYKVEQESYDPTNKAAALKKAQEWGDKIPIGIIFKQERPVYEDSLPQLKDLPLVKQPINPKKIEALLGEL' A
#
# COMPACT_ATOMS: atom_id res chain seq x y z
N MET A 1 9.51 31.67 11.64
CA MET A 1 9.95 31.47 10.23
C MET A 1 9.78 30.00 9.88
N SER A 2 9.13 29.63 8.76
CA SER A 2 9.24 28.33 8.03
C SER A 2 8.05 28.05 7.08
N LYS A 3 6.87 28.68 7.28
CA LYS A 3 5.63 28.35 6.53
C LYS A 3 5.66 28.61 5.01
N ASN A 4 6.61 29.37 4.49
CA ASN A 4 6.66 29.79 3.08
C ASN A 4 7.52 28.90 2.17
N ILE A 5 8.43 28.08 2.72
CA ILE A 5 9.39 27.33 1.88
C ILE A 5 8.66 26.24 1.09
N ILE A 6 7.80 25.43 1.73
CA ILE A 6 7.14 24.30 1.07
C ILE A 6 6.00 24.77 0.16
N LYS A 7 5.19 25.74 0.60
CA LYS A 7 3.96 26.15 -0.10
C LYS A 7 4.19 26.71 -1.50
N GLN A 8 5.32 27.38 -1.75
CA GLN A 8 5.64 27.96 -3.05
C GLN A 8 6.20 26.94 -4.04
N ARG A 9 6.64 25.78 -3.55
CA ARG A 9 7.35 24.76 -4.33
C ARG A 9 6.45 23.57 -4.68
N VAL A 10 5.35 23.37 -3.96
CA VAL A 10 4.44 22.24 -4.21
C VAL A 10 3.55 22.48 -5.44
N TYR A 11 3.33 21.43 -6.22
CA TYR A 11 2.40 21.44 -7.33
C TYR A 11 1.67 20.10 -7.45
N LYS A 12 0.43 20.12 -7.95
CA LYS A 12 -0.39 18.90 -8.10
C LYS A 12 -0.06 18.21 -9.41
N VAL A 13 0.35 16.95 -9.36
CA VAL A 13 0.68 16.16 -10.56
C VAL A 13 -0.52 15.96 -11.47
N GLU A 14 -1.73 15.97 -10.93
CA GLU A 14 -2.97 15.79 -11.69
C GLU A 14 -3.26 16.95 -12.66
N GLN A 15 -2.64 18.11 -12.45
CA GLN A 15 -2.78 19.28 -13.33
C GLN A 15 -2.01 19.11 -14.65
N GLU A 16 -1.07 18.15 -14.75
CA GLU A 16 -0.21 17.94 -15.92
C GLU A 16 -0.68 16.79 -16.84
N SER A 17 -1.92 16.30 -16.72
CA SER A 17 -2.40 15.09 -17.42
C SER A 17 -1.47 13.88 -17.14
N TYR A 18 -1.12 13.70 -15.87
CA TYR A 18 -0.20 12.68 -15.41
C TYR A 18 -0.86 11.29 -15.32
N ASP A 19 -0.22 10.26 -15.88
CA ASP A 19 -0.63 8.86 -15.75
C ASP A 19 0.07 8.19 -14.54
N PRO A 20 -0.66 7.90 -13.45
CA PRO A 20 -0.09 7.30 -12.24
C PRO A 20 0.20 5.80 -12.38
N THR A 21 -0.14 5.16 -13.50
CA THR A 21 0.12 3.72 -13.72
C THR A 21 1.52 3.45 -14.29
N ASN A 22 2.18 4.49 -14.84
CA ASN A 22 3.55 4.38 -15.36
C ASN A 22 4.60 4.44 -14.23
N LYS A 23 5.10 3.27 -13.83
CA LYS A 23 6.09 3.14 -12.75
C LYS A 23 7.39 3.92 -13.00
N ALA A 24 7.88 3.99 -14.24
CA ALA A 24 9.11 4.70 -14.56
C ALA A 24 8.91 6.22 -14.43
N ALA A 25 7.77 6.74 -14.90
CA ALA A 25 7.40 8.14 -14.73
C ALA A 25 7.23 8.50 -13.25
N ALA A 26 6.62 7.61 -12.46
CA ALA A 26 6.45 7.79 -11.01
C ALA A 26 7.78 7.89 -10.27
N LEU A 27 8.75 7.03 -10.59
CA LEU A 27 10.08 7.12 -10.00
C LEU A 27 10.79 8.42 -10.36
N LYS A 28 10.70 8.86 -11.63
CA LYS A 28 11.25 10.15 -12.07
C LYS A 28 10.62 11.31 -11.32
N LYS A 29 9.30 11.29 -11.15
CA LYS A 29 8.53 12.32 -10.43
C LYS A 29 8.89 12.35 -8.94
N ALA A 30 9.02 11.19 -8.29
CA ALA A 30 9.39 11.08 -6.88
C ALA A 30 10.79 11.63 -6.56
N GLN A 31 11.67 11.71 -7.56
CA GLN A 31 13.01 12.30 -7.42
C GLN A 31 13.01 13.83 -7.52
N GLU A 32 11.90 14.47 -7.88
CA GLU A 32 11.81 15.93 -7.95
C GLU A 32 11.84 16.51 -6.53
N TRP A 33 12.94 17.19 -6.21
CA TRP A 33 13.17 17.89 -4.95
C TRP A 33 13.98 19.16 -5.23
N GLY A 34 13.85 20.16 -4.37
CA GLY A 34 14.33 21.51 -4.72
C GLY A 34 13.15 22.35 -5.21
N ASP A 35 13.32 23.09 -6.30
CA ASP A 35 12.42 24.18 -6.68
C ASP A 35 10.96 23.78 -6.91
N LYS A 36 10.71 22.53 -7.30
CA LYS A 36 9.38 21.96 -7.44
C LYS A 36 9.27 20.65 -6.67
N ILE A 37 8.14 20.47 -6.00
CA ILE A 37 7.83 19.31 -5.19
C ILE A 37 6.47 18.77 -5.65
N PRO A 38 6.43 17.61 -6.31
CA PRO A 38 5.17 17.03 -6.74
C PRO A 38 4.38 16.51 -5.54
N ILE A 39 3.09 16.82 -5.52
CA ILE A 39 2.13 16.30 -4.55
C ILE A 39 0.94 15.68 -5.30
N GLY A 40 0.23 14.75 -4.64
CA GLY A 40 -0.90 14.02 -5.23
C GLY A 40 -0.58 12.54 -5.45
N ILE A 41 -1.28 11.91 -6.40
CA ILE A 41 -1.08 10.50 -6.73
C ILE A 41 0.11 10.35 -7.68
N ILE A 42 1.30 10.08 -7.12
CA ILE A 42 2.51 9.83 -7.92
C ILE A 42 2.48 8.42 -8.55
N PHE A 43 1.96 7.42 -7.85
CA PHE A 43 1.85 6.06 -8.39
C PHE A 43 0.59 5.39 -7.84
N LYS A 44 -0.13 4.67 -8.71
CA LYS A 44 -1.26 3.83 -8.33
C LYS A 44 -1.28 2.58 -9.20
N GLN A 45 -1.36 1.43 -8.56
CA GLN A 45 -1.53 0.16 -9.23
C GLN A 45 -2.40 -0.76 -8.36
N GLU A 46 -3.34 -1.46 -9.00
CA GLU A 46 -4.07 -2.57 -8.37
C GLU A 46 -3.24 -3.85 -8.49
N ARG A 47 -3.00 -4.49 -7.35
CA ARG A 47 -2.23 -5.73 -7.22
C ARG A 47 -2.81 -6.57 -6.09
N PRO A 48 -2.63 -7.90 -6.12
CA PRO A 48 -2.99 -8.74 -4.98
C PRO A 48 -2.31 -8.22 -3.71
N VAL A 49 -3.08 -8.15 -2.62
CA VAL A 49 -2.52 -7.91 -1.29
C VAL A 49 -1.95 -9.21 -0.73
N TYR A 50 -1.18 -9.13 0.34
CA TYR A 50 -0.59 -10.32 0.96
C TYR A 50 -1.65 -11.36 1.36
N GLU A 51 -2.80 -10.92 1.86
CA GLU A 51 -3.90 -11.77 2.32
C GLU A 51 -4.53 -12.58 1.18
N ASP A 52 -4.51 -12.09 -0.07
CA ASP A 52 -5.00 -12.83 -1.24
C ASP A 52 -4.22 -14.13 -1.47
N SER A 53 -2.98 -14.20 -0.97
CA SER A 53 -2.12 -15.40 -1.06
C SER A 53 -2.33 -16.40 0.07
N LEU A 54 -3.22 -16.14 1.03
CA LEU A 54 -3.42 -16.94 2.24
C LEU A 54 -4.81 -17.62 2.21
N PRO A 55 -4.92 -18.88 1.74
CA PRO A 55 -6.20 -19.58 1.65
C PRO A 55 -6.95 -19.65 2.97
N GLN A 56 -6.24 -19.74 4.09
CA GLN A 56 -6.81 -19.77 5.44
C GLN A 56 -7.49 -18.45 5.86
N LEU A 57 -7.25 -17.36 5.13
CA LEU A 57 -7.86 -16.05 5.36
C LEU A 57 -8.96 -15.71 4.34
N LYS A 58 -9.26 -16.60 3.39
CA LYS A 58 -10.18 -16.34 2.27
C LYS A 58 -11.56 -15.84 2.72
N ASP A 59 -12.09 -16.40 3.79
CA ASP A 59 -13.44 -16.10 4.26
C ASP A 59 -13.46 -15.17 5.49
N LEU A 60 -12.61 -15.43 6.49
CA LEU A 60 -12.56 -14.67 7.75
C LEU A 60 -11.14 -14.57 8.31
N PRO A 61 -10.77 -13.46 8.95
CA PRO A 61 -9.53 -13.36 9.73
C PRO A 61 -9.48 -14.43 10.84
N LEU A 62 -8.29 -14.98 11.12
CA LEU A 62 -8.11 -16.08 12.08
C LEU A 62 -8.70 -15.78 13.46
N VAL A 63 -8.60 -14.53 13.93
CA VAL A 63 -9.13 -14.11 15.25
C VAL A 63 -10.65 -14.23 15.38
N LYS A 64 -11.37 -14.24 14.24
CA LYS A 64 -12.83 -14.41 14.20
C LYS A 64 -13.26 -15.84 13.90
N GLN A 65 -12.31 -16.73 13.61
CA GLN A 65 -12.64 -18.13 13.32
C GLN A 65 -12.93 -18.87 14.64
N PRO A 66 -13.90 -19.80 14.65
CA PRO A 66 -14.21 -20.59 15.83
C PRO A 66 -13.04 -21.52 16.17
N ILE A 67 -12.59 -21.48 17.43
CA ILE A 67 -11.56 -22.39 17.93
C ILE A 67 -12.23 -23.68 18.40
N ASN A 68 -11.76 -24.83 17.90
CA ASN A 68 -12.19 -26.15 18.37
C ASN A 68 -11.02 -26.88 19.06
N PRO A 69 -10.96 -26.87 20.41
CA PRO A 69 -9.88 -27.51 21.17
C PRO A 69 -9.68 -29.00 20.85
N LYS A 70 -10.76 -29.73 20.52
CA LYS A 70 -10.68 -31.17 20.19
C LYS A 70 -9.82 -31.46 18.95
N LYS A 71 -9.75 -30.52 18.00
CA LYS A 71 -8.86 -30.67 16.82
C LYS A 71 -7.38 -30.64 17.21
N ILE A 72 -7.04 -29.86 18.25
CA ILE A 72 -5.66 -29.75 18.75
C ILE A 72 -5.29 -31.03 19.50
N GLU A 73 -6.19 -31.55 20.34
CA GLU A 73 -5.99 -32.81 21.07
C GLU A 73 -5.69 -33.99 20.13
N ALA A 74 -6.40 -34.09 18.99
CA ALA A 74 -6.15 -35.11 18.00
C ALA A 74 -4.74 -35.03 17.38
N LEU A 75 -4.25 -33.82 17.07
CA LEU A 75 -2.91 -33.61 16.52
C LEU A 75 -1.79 -33.93 17.52
N LEU A 76 -2.03 -33.68 18.81
CA LEU A 76 -1.04 -33.98 19.86
C LEU A 76 -0.86 -35.49 20.10
N GLY A 77 -1.87 -36.31 19.79
CA GLY A 77 -1.78 -37.77 19.89
C GLY A 77 -1.04 -38.44 18.73
N GLU A 78 -0.73 -37.70 17.66
CA GLU A 78 0.04 -38.17 16.50
C GLU A 78 1.55 -37.92 16.62
N LEU A 79 1.98 -37.20 17.66
CA LEU A 79 3.39 -36.93 18.02
C LEU A 79 3.94 -38.00 18.97
#